data_AF-X5QZH2-F1
#
_entry.id   AF-X5QZH2-F1
#
_cell.length_a   1.000
_cell.length_b   1.000
_cell.length_c   1.000
_cell.angle_alpha   90.00
_cell.angle_beta   90.00
_cell.angle_gamma   90.00
#
_symmetry.space_group_name_H-M   'P 1'
#
loop_
_entity.id
_entity.type
_entity.pdbx_description
1 polymer ?
#
loop_
_entity_poly.entity_id
_entity_poly.type
_entity_poly.pdbx_seq_one_letter_code
_entity_poly.pdbx_strand_id
1 'polypeptide(L)' 'MHRVTIYALTMPPSPMLYQDFGKRGDASAWRAWAKREFPCHVRTTKLGKVG' A
#
# COMPACT_ATOMS: atom_id res chain seq x y z
N MET A 1 -6.11 -6.57 -9.63
CA MET A 1 -5.22 -6.76 -8.46
C MET A 1 -4.87 -5.38 -7.91
N HIS A 2 -4.79 -5.24 -6.59
CA HIS A 2 -4.54 -3.96 -5.91
C HIS A 2 -3.25 -4.08 -5.10
N ARG A 3 -2.24 -3.28 -5.42
CA ARG A 3 -1.02 -3.18 -4.63
C ARG A 3 -1.16 -2.03 -3.65
N VAL A 4 -0.88 -2.27 -2.37
CA VAL A 4 -0.74 -1.20 -1.38
C VAL A 4 0.73 -1.10 -1.02
N THR A 5 1.31 0.09 -1.14
CA THR A 5 2.71 0.38 -0.86
C THR A 5 2.81 1.37 0.29
N ILE A 6 3.64 1.02 1.28
CA ILE A 6 3.94 1.82 2.46
C ILE A 6 5.30 2.49 2.27
N TYR A 7 5.36 3.79 2.53
CA TYR A 7 6.58 4.61 2.49
C TYR A 7 6.84 5.18 3.88
N ALA A 8 8.08 5.13 4.35
CA ALA A 8 8.49 5.80 5.58
C ALA A 8 8.31 7.33 5.41
N LEU A 9 7.82 8.01 6.45
CA LEU A 9 7.81 9.48 6.45
C LEU A 9 9.21 10.10 6.59
N THR A 10 10.15 9.36 7.16
CA THR A 10 11.47 9.85 7.59
C THR A 10 12.60 9.60 6.59
N MET A 11 12.31 8.97 5.44
CA MET A 11 13.31 8.67 4.41
C MET A 11 12.88 9.23 3.06
N PRO A 12 13.84 9.52 2.13
CA PRO A 12 13.52 9.76 0.71
C PRO A 12 12.64 8.62 0.17
N PRO A 13 11.91 8.81 -0.95
CA PRO A 13 10.72 8.04 -1.34
C PRO A 13 11.03 6.59 -1.77
N SER A 14 11.57 5.80 -0.85
CA SER A 14 11.84 4.38 -0.97
C SER A 14 10.68 3.63 -0.32
N PRO A 15 10.02 2.71 -1.05
CA PRO A 15 8.95 1.90 -0.47
C PRO A 15 9.53 0.98 0.60
N MET A 16 8.97 1.03 1.81
CA MET A 16 9.36 0.11 2.90
C MET A 16 8.80 -1.27 2.64
N LEU A 17 7.52 -1.35 2.30
CA LEU A 17 6.79 -2.59 2.07
C LEU A 17 5.74 -2.37 0.99
N TYR A 18 5.42 -3.44 0.27
CA TYR A 18 4.20 -3.50 -0.51
C TYR A 18 3.53 -4.87 -0.34
N GLN A 19 2.22 -4.87 -0.43
CA GLN A 19 1.42 -6.09 -0.43
C GLN A 19 0.36 -6.02 -1.52
N ASP A 20 0.16 -7.15 -2.19
CA ASP A 20 -0.81 -7.30 -3.25
C ASP A 20 -2.08 -8.00 -2.75
N PHE A 21 -3.21 -7.48 -3.18
CA PHE A 21 -4.52 -7.95 -2.80
C PHE A 21 -5.36 -8.25 -4.05
N GLY A 22 -6.03 -9.41 -4.04
CA GLY A 22 -6.98 -9.78 -5.08
C GLY A 22 -8.25 -8.93 -5.04
N LYS A 23 -8.71 -8.58 -3.83
CA LYS A 23 -9.93 -7.81 -3.59
C LYS A 23 -9.62 -6.38 -3.15
N ARG A 24 -10.46 -5.43 -3.59
CA ARG A 24 -10.35 -4.01 -3.19
C ARG A 24 -10.63 -3.80 -1.69
N GLY A 25 -11.52 -4.60 -1.11
CA GLY A 25 -11.88 -4.54 0.31
C GLY A 25 -10.66 -4.79 1.21
N ASP A 26 -9.97 -5.90 0.97
CA ASP A 26 -8.78 -6.29 1.74
C ASP A 26 -7.66 -5.24 1.62
N ALA A 27 -7.43 -4.72 0.42
CA ALA A 27 -6.47 -3.62 0.19
C ALA A 27 -6.83 -2.35 1.00
N SER A 28 -8.12 -2.03 1.10
CA SER A 28 -8.59 -0.86 1.85
C SER A 28 -8.44 -1.06 3.36
N ALA A 29 -8.75 -2.25 3.86
CA ALA A 29 -8.57 -2.60 5.26
C ALA A 29 -7.09 -2.54 5.68
N TRP A 30 -6.21 -3.14 4.87
CA TRP A 30 -4.77 -3.10 5.15
C TRP A 30 -4.19 -1.68 5.09
N ARG A 31 -4.64 -0.86 4.13
CA ARG A 31 -4.26 0.57 4.07
C ARG A 31 -4.68 1.33 5.32
N ALA A 32 -5.89 1.08 5.84
CA ALA A 32 -6.39 1.75 7.04
C ALA A 32 -5.58 1.35 8.28
N TRP A 33 -5.30 0.05 8.42
CA TRP A 33 -4.42 -0.47 9.47
C TRP A 33 -3.01 0.12 9.40
N ALA A 34 -2.37 0.10 8.22
CA ALA A 34 -1.02 0.61 8.04
C ALA A 34 -0.88 2.10 8.42
N LYS A 35 -1.88 2.92 8.08
CA LYS A 35 -1.91 4.34 8.47
C LYS A 35 -2.06 4.57 9.98
N ARG A 36 -2.66 3.62 10.69
CA ARG A 36 -2.88 3.71 12.13
C ARG A 36 -1.65 3.25 12.92
N GLU A 37 -1.03 2.15 12.49
CA GLU A 37 0.10 1.56 13.20
C GLU A 37 1.43 2.26 12.89
N PHE A 38 1.63 2.74 11.66
CA PHE A 38 2.90 3.32 11.24
C PHE A 38 2.77 4.80 10.90
N PRO A 39 3.75 5.64 11.30
CA PRO A 39 3.92 6.99 10.76
C PRO A 39 4.43 6.89 9.32
N CYS A 40 3.52 6.65 8.38
CA CYS A 40 3.84 6.31 6.99
C CYS A 40 2.92 7.03 5.97
N HIS A 41 3.40 7.14 4.74
CA HIS A 41 2.54 7.39 3.58
C HIS A 41 2.12 6.06 2.96
N VAL A 42 0.84 5.95 2.59
CA VAL A 42 0.31 4.73 1.96
C VAL A 42 -0.32 5.07 0.62
N ARG A 43 0.19 4.47 -0.46
CA ARG A 43 -0.39 4.54 -1.81
C ARG A 43 -1.01 3.20 -2.19
N THR A 44 -2.11 3.27 -2.92
CA THR A 44 -2.75 2.09 -3.50
C THR A 44 -2.72 2.23 -5.02
N THR A 45 -2.10 1.27 -5.68
CA THR A 45 -2.00 1.21 -7.13
C THR A 45 -2.84 0.06 -7.65
N LYS A 46 -3.69 0.33 -8.63
CA LYS A 46 -4.41 -0.73 -9.35
C LYS A 46 -3.42 -1.33 -10.34
N LEU A 47 -3.00 -2.57 -10.10
CA LEU A 47 -2.24 -3.33 -11.08
C LEU A 47 -3.24 -3.75 -12.16
N GLY A 48 -3.19 -3.04 -13.30
CA GLY A 48 -3.82 -3.49 -14.53
C GLY A 48 -3.21 -4.83 -14.94
N LYS A 49 -4.00 -5.68 -15.61
CA LYS A 49 -3.49 -6.86 -16.28
C LYS A 49 -2.47 -6.34 -17.30
N VAL A 50 -1.17 -6.55 -17.07
CA VAL A 50 -0.17 -6.31 -18.09
C VAL A 50 -0.51 -7.33 -19.18
N GLY A 51 -1.07 -6.83 -20.27
CA GLY A 51 -1.38 -7.62 -21.46
C GLY A 51 -0.11 -8.02 -22.18
#